data_AF-A0A3B0CCW9-F1
#
_entry.id   AF-A0A3B0CCW9-F1
#
_cell.length_a   1.000
_cell.length_b   1.000
_cell.length_c   1.000
_cell.angle_alpha   90.00
_cell.angle_beta   90.00
_cell.angle_gamma   90.00
#
_symmetry.space_group_name_H-M   'P 1'
#
loop_
_entity.id
_entity.type
_entity.pdbx_description
1 polymer ?
#
loop_
_entity_poly.entity_id
_entity_poly.type
_entity_poly.pdbx_seq_one_letter_code
_entity_poly.pdbx_strand_id
1 'polypeptide(L)'
;MGLFWYGSHSLIIWPKTINNDFMKNLKLMSLLIGAMLFIVSCETEPYQEDELEATSLKSSKDDGCETGFAICAGNITTCFIEDGFNRWGWTIGPLDTSEHLFAVYTGAGKCDVKKGELSAEVDLEYDSTTGIANVKFTALEGFVLKETHLYVGNDPYPTKKQGKREVPTVAPGKYPYKHDNLNGAKMDQYTIEGLSGEIYLIAHSIVCEAGE
;
A
#
# COMPACT_ATOMS: atom_id res chain seq x y z
N MET A 1 -97.09 4.67 -5.97
CA MET A 1 -98.12 3.81 -5.33
C MET A 1 -97.93 2.39 -5.85
N GLY A 2 -97.64 1.42 -4.98
CA GLY A 2 -97.53 -0.03 -5.28
C GLY A 2 -96.19 -0.49 -5.87
N LEU A 3 -95.32 -1.28 -5.19
CA LEU A 3 -95.41 -2.72 -4.80
C LEU A 3 -95.19 -3.64 -6.03
N PHE A 4 -94.42 -4.76 -6.10
CA PHE A 4 -93.90 -5.84 -5.22
C PHE A 4 -92.62 -6.42 -5.92
N TRP A 5 -91.50 -6.80 -5.27
CA TRP A 5 -91.08 -8.09 -4.64
C TRP A 5 -90.79 -9.33 -5.52
N TYR A 6 -89.74 -10.07 -5.09
CA TYR A 6 -89.20 -11.40 -5.48
C TYR A 6 -88.48 -11.52 -6.84
N GLY A 7 -87.38 -12.26 -7.04
CA GLY A 7 -86.60 -13.18 -6.22
C GLY A 7 -85.74 -14.10 -7.12
N SER A 8 -84.50 -14.38 -6.70
CA SER A 8 -83.56 -15.49 -7.03
C SER A 8 -83.58 -16.21 -8.40
N HIS A 9 -82.41 -16.26 -9.07
CA HIS A 9 -81.57 -17.48 -9.19
C HIS A 9 -80.24 -17.19 -9.94
N SER A 10 -79.15 -17.74 -9.40
CA SER A 10 -77.78 -17.69 -9.92
C SER A 10 -77.61 -18.41 -11.26
N LEU A 11 -76.78 -17.83 -12.13
CA LEU A 11 -76.07 -18.57 -13.17
C LEU A 11 -74.62 -18.08 -13.27
N ILE A 12 -73.73 -19.03 -12.99
CA ILE A 12 -72.28 -18.90 -12.91
C ILE A 12 -71.73 -18.80 -14.34
N ILE A 13 -71.00 -17.72 -14.65
CA ILE A 13 -70.23 -17.56 -15.88
C ILE A 13 -68.76 -17.61 -15.50
N TRP A 14 -68.04 -18.61 -16.00
CA TRP A 14 -66.58 -18.73 -15.91
C TRP A 14 -65.89 -17.78 -16.91
N PRO A 15 -64.89 -16.99 -16.50
CA PRO A 15 -63.91 -16.45 -17.42
C PRO A 15 -62.67 -17.36 -17.53
N LYS A 16 -62.20 -17.44 -18.78
CA LYS A 16 -60.99 -18.09 -19.28
C LYS A 16 -59.71 -17.63 -18.58
N THR A 17 -58.86 -18.62 -18.29
CA THR A 17 -57.38 -18.62 -18.35
C THR A 17 -56.60 -17.65 -17.45
N ILE A 18 -56.07 -18.20 -16.36
CA ILE A 18 -54.99 -17.63 -15.53
C ILE A 18 -53.65 -17.96 -16.21
N ASN A 19 -52.87 -16.96 -16.59
CA ASN A 19 -51.49 -17.14 -17.02
C ASN A 19 -50.59 -17.34 -15.79
N ASN A 20 -49.84 -18.44 -15.81
CA ASN A 20 -48.72 -18.71 -14.91
C ASN A 20 -47.56 -17.76 -15.24
N ASP A 21 -47.29 -16.79 -14.38
CA ASP A 21 -45.90 -16.32 -14.16
C ASP A 21 -45.69 -15.78 -12.73
N PHE A 22 -46.44 -16.36 -11.78
CA PHE A 22 -46.39 -16.05 -10.35
C PHE A 22 -45.43 -17.00 -9.62
N MET A 23 -44.18 -17.12 -10.07
CA MET A 23 -43.14 -17.79 -9.28
C MET A 23 -41.77 -17.31 -9.74
N LYS A 24 -41.12 -16.47 -8.92
CA LYS A 24 -39.84 -16.80 -8.25
C LYS A 24 -39.27 -15.57 -7.54
N ASN A 25 -39.38 -15.62 -6.21
CA ASN A 25 -38.36 -15.16 -5.27
C ASN A 25 -38.11 -13.64 -5.16
N LEU A 26 -39.07 -12.99 -4.53
CA LEU A 26 -38.84 -11.85 -3.63
C LEU A 26 -38.01 -12.31 -2.41
N LYS A 27 -36.72 -12.56 -2.62
CA LYS A 27 -35.69 -12.53 -1.56
C LYS A 27 -34.92 -11.23 -1.73
N LEU A 28 -35.57 -10.14 -1.38
CA LEU A 28 -34.94 -8.83 -1.28
C LEU A 28 -34.41 -8.65 0.14
N MET A 29 -33.19 -8.10 0.22
CA MET A 29 -32.53 -7.51 1.39
C MET A 29 -31.89 -8.47 2.41
N SER A 30 -30.57 -8.64 2.27
CA SER A 30 -29.57 -8.44 3.33
C SER A 30 -28.26 -9.16 2.95
N LEU A 31 -27.58 -8.70 1.90
CA LEU A 31 -26.13 -8.91 1.80
C LEU A 31 -25.48 -7.72 2.51
N LEU A 32 -25.07 -7.93 3.76
CA LEU A 32 -23.96 -7.17 4.33
C LEU A 32 -22.74 -7.54 3.47
N ILE A 33 -22.46 -6.70 2.48
CA ILE A 33 -21.20 -6.71 1.76
C ILE A 33 -20.17 -6.30 2.82
N GLY A 34 -19.52 -7.29 3.42
CA GLY A 34 -18.28 -7.05 4.15
C GLY A 34 -17.34 -6.39 3.17
N ALA A 35 -17.01 -5.12 3.41
CA ALA A 35 -15.88 -4.48 2.79
C ALA A 35 -14.63 -5.23 3.28
N MET A 36 -14.27 -6.31 2.57
CA MET A 36 -12.89 -6.76 2.56
C MET A 36 -12.11 -5.61 1.93
N LEU A 37 -11.33 -4.92 2.74
CA LEU A 37 -10.26 -4.06 2.28
C LEU A 37 -9.35 -4.94 1.42
N PHE A 38 -9.49 -4.80 0.10
CA PHE A 38 -8.54 -5.38 -0.85
C PHE A 38 -7.29 -4.52 -0.76
N ILE A 39 -6.49 -4.76 0.28
CA ILE A 39 -5.12 -4.26 0.30
C ILE A 39 -4.50 -4.84 -0.97
N VAL A 40 -4.09 -3.97 -1.89
CA VAL A 40 -3.22 -4.37 -2.99
C VAL A 40 -1.90 -4.68 -2.34
N SER A 41 -1.81 -5.88 -1.75
CA SER A 41 -0.59 -6.41 -1.20
C SER A 41 0.33 -6.55 -2.39
N CYS A 42 1.44 -5.84 -2.33
CA CYS A 42 2.44 -6.00 -3.34
C CYS A 42 2.99 -7.41 -3.19
N GLU A 43 2.52 -8.37 -4.01
CA GLU A 43 2.92 -9.77 -3.91
C GLU A 43 4.43 -9.86 -4.16
N THR A 44 5.20 -9.79 -3.08
CA THR A 44 6.51 -10.43 -3.06
C THR A 44 6.22 -11.92 -3.05
N GLU A 45 6.49 -12.63 -4.15
CA GLU A 45 6.44 -14.10 -4.11
C GLU A 45 7.25 -14.58 -2.90
N PRO A 46 6.65 -15.34 -1.97
CA PRO A 46 7.40 -15.91 -0.86
C PRO A 46 8.38 -16.92 -1.44
N TYR A 47 9.66 -16.56 -1.42
CA TYR A 47 10.74 -17.50 -1.69
C TYR A 47 10.74 -18.53 -0.55
N GLN A 48 10.67 -19.82 -0.89
CA GLN A 48 10.65 -20.90 0.10
C GLN A 48 11.90 -20.81 0.97
N GLU A 49 11.69 -20.80 2.30
CA GLU A 49 12.71 -21.04 3.30
C GLU A 49 13.29 -22.45 3.10
N ASP A 50 14.44 -22.52 2.45
CA ASP A 50 15.36 -23.62 2.69
C ASP A 50 16.29 -23.17 3.82
N GLU A 51 16.02 -23.72 5.00
CA GLU A 51 16.84 -23.64 6.22
C GLU A 51 18.32 -23.84 5.86
N LEU A 52 19.11 -22.77 5.95
CA LEU A 52 20.56 -22.85 5.78
C LEU A 52 21.25 -22.21 6.98
N GLU A 53 21.48 -23.10 7.94
CA GLU A 53 22.52 -23.13 8.97
C GLU A 53 23.47 -21.92 8.96
N ALA A 54 23.32 -21.08 9.98
CA ALA A 54 24.12 -19.90 10.25
C ALA A 54 25.61 -20.26 10.38
N THR A 55 26.33 -20.19 9.26
CA THR A 55 27.79 -20.15 9.28
C THR A 55 28.22 -18.70 9.47
N SER A 56 28.43 -18.38 10.74
CA SER A 56 29.32 -17.33 11.24
C SER A 56 30.38 -16.89 10.23
N LEU A 57 30.43 -15.59 9.90
CA LEU A 57 31.70 -14.85 9.70
C LEU A 57 31.52 -13.31 9.65
N LYS A 58 31.86 -12.70 10.79
CA LYS A 58 32.63 -11.45 11.01
C LYS A 58 32.18 -10.10 10.43
N SER A 59 31.77 -9.25 11.38
CA SER A 59 32.53 -8.10 11.91
C SER A 59 33.07 -7.05 10.93
N SER A 60 32.43 -5.89 10.96
CA SER A 60 33.10 -4.60 11.20
C SER A 60 32.13 -3.68 11.92
N LYS A 61 32.62 -2.79 12.79
CA LYS A 61 31.81 -1.77 13.49
C LYS A 61 31.16 -0.80 12.50
N ASP A 62 30.11 -1.24 11.83
CA ASP A 62 28.85 -0.52 11.82
C ASP A 62 28.09 -1.04 13.05
N ASP A 63 27.17 -0.28 13.60
CA ASP A 63 26.26 -0.72 14.67
C ASP A 63 25.24 -1.79 14.20
N GLY A 64 25.58 -2.57 13.17
CA GLY A 64 24.71 -3.55 12.51
C GLY A 64 23.63 -2.92 11.64
N CYS A 65 23.79 -1.63 11.31
CA CYS A 65 22.78 -0.87 10.61
C CYS A 65 23.04 -0.83 9.10
N GLU A 66 21.98 -1.07 8.33
CA GLU A 66 22.01 -1.08 6.87
C GLU A 66 21.02 -0.08 6.30
N THR A 67 21.32 0.40 5.08
CA THR A 67 20.40 1.24 4.31
C THR A 67 19.32 0.38 3.67
N GLY A 68 18.05 0.76 3.84
CA GLY A 68 16.88 0.13 3.24
C GLY A 68 16.05 1.08 2.39
N PHE A 69 15.43 0.53 1.33
CA PHE A 69 14.44 1.23 0.53
C PHE A 69 13.20 0.34 0.35
N ALA A 70 12.03 0.98 0.37
CA ALA A 70 10.79 0.31 0.02
C ALA A 70 10.77 -0.03 -1.47
N ILE A 71 10.20 -1.18 -1.79
CA ILE A 71 9.96 -1.67 -3.14
C ILE A 71 8.57 -2.30 -3.20
N CYS A 72 7.90 -2.11 -4.34
CA CYS A 72 6.76 -2.92 -4.72
C CYS A 72 7.17 -3.86 -5.87
N ALA A 73 6.94 -5.17 -5.72
CA ALA A 73 6.93 -6.11 -6.84
C ALA A 73 5.99 -5.64 -7.98
N GLY A 74 6.40 -5.89 -9.23
CA GLY A 74 5.63 -5.50 -10.42
C GLY A 74 6.11 -4.19 -11.06
N ASN A 75 5.31 -3.67 -12.00
CA ASN A 75 5.72 -2.62 -12.94
C ASN A 75 5.58 -1.19 -12.40
N ILE A 76 5.27 -1.00 -11.12
CA ILE A 76 5.08 0.34 -10.52
C ILE A 76 6.31 0.84 -9.77
N THR A 77 7.41 0.11 -9.83
CA THR A 77 8.67 0.47 -9.16
C THR A 77 9.74 0.69 -10.22
N THR A 78 10.46 1.81 -10.14
CA THR A 78 11.62 2.10 -10.99
C THR A 78 12.89 2.16 -10.16
N CYS A 79 13.95 1.46 -10.58
CA CYS A 79 15.25 1.54 -9.93
C CYS A 79 15.95 2.85 -10.30
N PHE A 80 16.49 3.57 -9.31
CA PHE A 80 17.19 4.84 -9.53
C PHE A 80 18.33 4.75 -10.56
N ILE A 81 19.00 3.60 -10.66
CA ILE A 81 20.12 3.41 -11.59
C ILE A 81 19.62 3.40 -13.04
N GLU A 82 18.41 2.91 -13.29
CA GLU A 82 17.79 2.89 -14.62
C GLU A 82 17.53 4.32 -15.12
N ASP A 83 17.24 5.24 -14.19
CA ASP A 83 17.06 6.67 -14.47
C ASP A 83 18.38 7.48 -14.36
N GLY A 84 19.53 6.80 -14.33
CA GLY A 84 20.85 7.42 -14.42
C GLY A 84 21.40 7.99 -13.11
N PHE A 85 20.80 7.66 -11.97
CA PHE A 85 21.38 7.99 -10.66
C PHE A 85 22.48 6.99 -10.28
N ASN A 86 23.48 7.47 -9.54
CA ASN A 86 24.59 6.64 -9.05
C ASN A 86 24.30 5.92 -7.72
N ARG A 87 23.08 6.03 -7.20
CA ARG A 87 22.63 5.43 -5.94
C ARG A 87 21.53 4.43 -6.26
N TRP A 88 21.52 3.30 -5.58
CA TRP A 88 20.45 2.32 -5.65
C TRP A 88 19.28 2.72 -4.74
N GLY A 89 18.12 2.13 -5.00
CA GLY A 89 16.86 2.43 -4.36
C GLY A 89 15.77 2.57 -5.41
N TRP A 90 14.56 2.82 -4.95
CA TRP A 90 13.38 2.78 -5.81
C TRP A 90 12.47 3.98 -5.60
N THR A 91 11.86 4.42 -6.70
CA THR A 91 10.65 5.24 -6.66
C THR A 91 9.48 4.35 -7.02
N ILE A 92 8.37 4.52 -6.30
CA ILE A 92 7.16 3.72 -6.43
C ILE A 92 6.04 4.63 -6.91
N GLY A 93 5.45 4.31 -8.05
CA GLY A 93 4.32 5.02 -8.62
C GLY A 93 4.31 4.97 -10.14
N PRO A 94 3.31 5.63 -10.77
CA PRO A 94 2.26 6.41 -10.12
C PRO A 94 1.30 5.55 -9.29
N LEU A 95 0.83 6.10 -8.16
CA LEU A 95 -0.14 5.47 -7.25
C LEU A 95 -1.42 6.31 -7.23
N ASP A 96 -2.55 5.68 -7.53
CA ASP A 96 -3.90 6.28 -7.55
C ASP A 96 -4.81 5.75 -6.43
N THR A 97 -4.45 4.64 -5.77
CA THR A 97 -5.29 3.94 -4.79
C THR A 97 -4.90 4.18 -3.32
N SER A 98 -5.79 3.71 -2.44
CA SER A 98 -5.87 4.14 -1.05
C SER A 98 -5.09 3.34 -0.04
N GLU A 99 -4.67 2.10 -0.30
CA GLU A 99 -3.92 1.28 0.65
C GLU A 99 -2.90 0.41 -0.08
N HIS A 100 -1.62 0.56 0.26
CA HIS A 100 -0.52 -0.23 -0.28
C HIS A 100 0.45 -0.66 0.81
N LEU A 101 0.89 -1.92 0.74
CA LEU A 101 1.96 -2.43 1.59
C LEU A 101 3.20 -2.70 0.74
N PHE A 102 4.33 -2.10 1.14
CA PHE A 102 5.62 -2.21 0.46
C PHE A 102 6.65 -2.89 1.36
N ALA A 103 7.42 -3.79 0.76
CA ALA A 103 8.55 -4.43 1.43
C ALA A 103 9.75 -3.49 1.46
N VAL A 104 10.51 -3.44 2.56
CA VAL A 104 11.77 -2.70 2.67
C VAL A 104 12.92 -3.69 2.71
N TYR A 105 13.78 -3.62 1.70
CA TYR A 105 15.00 -4.41 1.64
C TYR A 105 16.21 -3.57 2.01
N THR A 106 16.94 -3.99 3.05
CA THR A 106 18.25 -3.45 3.42
C THR A 106 19.35 -4.10 2.61
N GLY A 107 20.44 -3.38 2.31
CA GLY A 107 21.61 -3.95 1.65
C GLY A 107 21.38 -4.41 0.19
N ALA A 108 20.23 -4.11 -0.42
CA ALA A 108 19.87 -4.50 -1.79
C ALA A 108 20.58 -3.66 -2.88
N GLY A 109 21.90 -3.55 -2.76
CA GLY A 109 22.75 -2.75 -3.62
C GLY A 109 22.55 -3.08 -5.11
N LYS A 110 22.54 -2.03 -5.93
CA LYS A 110 22.23 -2.09 -7.37
C LYS A 110 20.79 -2.54 -7.69
N CYS A 111 19.87 -2.32 -6.75
CA CYS A 111 18.47 -2.73 -6.87
C CYS A 111 18.29 -4.25 -7.02
N ASP A 112 19.18 -5.03 -6.42
CA ASP A 112 19.12 -6.50 -6.43
C ASP A 112 18.65 -7.01 -5.08
N VAL A 113 17.35 -7.29 -4.97
CA VAL A 113 16.73 -7.76 -3.73
C VAL A 113 17.27 -9.10 -3.26
N LYS A 114 17.87 -9.92 -4.14
CA LYS A 114 18.51 -11.19 -3.76
C LYS A 114 19.80 -11.00 -2.96
N LYS A 115 20.36 -9.78 -2.99
CA LYS A 115 21.51 -9.38 -2.16
C LYS A 115 21.09 -8.68 -0.87
N GLY A 116 19.81 -8.31 -0.76
CA GLY A 116 19.30 -7.61 0.39
C GLY A 116 18.60 -8.54 1.38
N GLU A 117 18.19 -7.95 2.48
CA GLU A 117 17.45 -8.59 3.55
C GLU A 117 16.13 -7.84 3.75
N LEU A 118 15.03 -8.58 3.84
CA LEU A 118 13.72 -8.01 4.14
C LEU A 118 13.70 -7.65 5.63
N SER A 119 13.68 -6.36 5.95
CA SER A 119 13.91 -5.89 7.33
C SER A 119 12.84 -4.93 7.86
N ALA A 120 11.99 -4.39 6.98
CA ALA A 120 10.84 -3.56 7.36
C ALA A 120 9.75 -3.61 6.30
N GLU A 121 8.62 -2.99 6.59
CA GLU A 121 7.51 -2.74 5.69
C GLU A 121 7.07 -1.28 5.77
N VAL A 122 6.46 -0.78 4.69
CA VAL A 122 5.85 0.55 4.62
C VAL A 122 4.40 0.39 4.18
N ASP A 123 3.49 0.84 5.04
CA ASP A 123 2.07 0.96 4.75
C ASP A 123 1.77 2.39 4.29
N LEU A 124 1.08 2.54 3.16
CA LEU A 124 0.63 3.81 2.61
C LEU A 124 -0.90 3.79 2.54
N GLU A 125 -1.53 4.66 3.32
CA GLU A 125 -2.95 4.98 3.20
C GLU A 125 -3.11 6.35 2.51
N TYR A 126 -3.58 6.43 1.27
CA TYR A 126 -3.72 7.69 0.52
C TYR A 126 -5.16 7.98 0.08
N ASP A 127 -5.71 9.10 0.53
CA ASP A 127 -6.99 9.58 0.06
C ASP A 127 -6.79 10.76 -0.92
N SER A 128 -6.94 10.49 -2.21
CA SER A 128 -6.82 11.49 -3.27
C SER A 128 -7.96 12.53 -3.28
N THR A 129 -9.07 12.27 -2.56
CA THR A 129 -10.18 13.22 -2.39
C THR A 129 -9.84 14.26 -1.34
N THR A 130 -9.24 13.85 -0.21
CA THR A 130 -8.81 14.77 0.85
C THR A 130 -7.40 15.31 0.63
N GLY A 131 -6.60 14.64 -0.20
CA GLY A 131 -5.20 14.98 -0.43
C GLY A 131 -4.30 14.62 0.75
N ILE A 132 -4.69 13.62 1.54
CA ILE A 132 -3.98 13.20 2.76
C ILE A 132 -3.42 11.79 2.57
N ALA A 133 -2.13 11.62 2.85
CA ALA A 133 -1.49 10.31 2.92
C ALA A 133 -0.93 10.04 4.32
N ASN A 134 -1.23 8.88 4.89
CA ASN A 134 -0.56 8.35 6.07
C ASN A 134 0.43 7.28 5.65
N VAL A 135 1.69 7.43 6.05
CA VAL A 135 2.77 6.49 5.73
C VAL A 135 3.34 5.94 7.02
N LYS A 136 3.30 4.63 7.20
CA LYS A 136 3.77 3.96 8.41
C LYS A 136 4.89 2.98 8.08
N PHE A 137 6.06 3.21 8.66
CA PHE A 137 7.16 2.26 8.67
C PHE A 137 7.01 1.29 9.83
N THR A 138 7.23 0.01 9.58
CA THR A 138 7.24 -1.04 10.61
C THR A 138 8.47 -1.92 10.40
N ALA A 139 9.40 -1.93 11.36
CA ALA A 139 10.51 -2.88 11.34
C ALA A 139 10.00 -4.29 11.65
N LEU A 140 10.52 -5.28 10.94
CA LEU A 140 10.19 -6.69 11.16
C LEU A 140 10.79 -7.20 12.48
N GLU A 141 10.41 -8.42 12.84
CA GLU A 141 11.02 -9.12 13.97
C GLU A 141 12.55 -9.21 13.77
N GLY A 142 13.31 -9.05 14.85
CA GLY A 142 14.78 -8.97 14.76
C GLY A 142 15.34 -7.62 14.31
N PHE A 143 14.53 -6.65 13.87
CA PHE A 143 15.03 -5.36 13.36
C PHE A 143 14.49 -4.13 14.10
N VAL A 144 15.18 -3.00 13.99
CA VAL A 144 14.76 -1.69 14.53
C VAL A 144 15.10 -0.55 13.57
N LEU A 145 14.28 0.50 13.57
CA LEU A 145 14.50 1.72 12.78
C LEU A 145 15.40 2.70 13.54
N LYS A 146 16.41 3.24 12.86
CA LYS A 146 17.24 4.37 13.34
C LYS A 146 16.83 5.67 12.70
N GLU A 147 16.61 5.63 11.39
CA GLU A 147 16.24 6.80 10.60
C GLU A 147 15.19 6.41 9.57
N THR A 148 14.31 7.35 9.24
CA THR A 148 13.37 7.23 8.13
C THR A 148 13.42 8.53 7.32
N HIS A 149 13.33 8.39 6.01
CA HIS A 149 13.34 9.49 5.05
C HIS A 149 12.26 9.21 4.01
N LEU A 150 11.40 10.18 3.78
CA LEU A 150 10.20 10.01 2.98
C LEU A 150 10.05 11.16 1.97
N TYR A 151 9.75 10.78 0.73
CA TYR A 151 9.23 11.66 -0.30
C TYR A 151 7.88 11.13 -0.78
N VAL A 152 6.89 12.01 -0.83
CA VAL A 152 5.60 11.81 -1.49
C VAL A 152 5.32 13.04 -2.34
N GLY A 153 5.02 12.87 -3.62
CA GLY A 153 4.76 13.97 -4.54
C GLY A 153 4.24 13.53 -5.90
N ASN A 154 3.95 14.47 -6.78
CA ASN A 154 3.39 14.16 -8.12
C ASN A 154 4.44 13.80 -9.18
N ASP A 155 5.72 14.07 -8.89
CA ASP A 155 6.83 13.71 -9.76
C ASP A 155 7.55 12.47 -9.20
N PRO A 156 8.21 11.64 -10.03
CA PRO A 156 8.93 10.46 -9.55
C PRO A 156 10.05 10.76 -8.55
N TYR A 157 10.58 11.98 -8.55
CA TYR A 157 11.74 12.38 -7.75
C TYR A 157 11.58 13.79 -7.17
N PRO A 158 12.02 14.02 -5.92
CA PRO A 158 12.16 15.37 -5.41
C PRO A 158 13.27 16.12 -6.15
N THR A 159 13.15 17.44 -6.21
CA THR A 159 14.20 18.31 -6.75
C THR A 159 14.96 19.00 -5.62
N LYS A 160 16.23 19.31 -5.88
CA LYS A 160 17.06 20.17 -5.03
C LYS A 160 17.59 21.35 -5.84
N LYS A 161 17.82 22.46 -5.16
CA LYS A 161 18.51 23.60 -5.78
C LYS A 161 20.00 23.29 -5.94
N GLN A 162 20.47 23.39 -7.18
CA GLN A 162 21.88 23.39 -7.54
C GLN A 162 22.20 24.71 -8.26
N GLY A 163 22.67 25.69 -7.49
CA GLY A 163 22.81 27.06 -7.95
C GLY A 163 21.44 27.67 -8.25
N LYS A 164 21.21 28.05 -9.52
CA LYS A 164 19.94 28.63 -9.99
C LYS A 164 18.98 27.60 -10.61
N ARG A 165 19.36 26.32 -10.66
CA ARG A 165 18.57 25.26 -11.28
C ARG A 165 18.02 24.33 -10.21
N GLU A 166 16.90 23.71 -10.51
CA GLU A 166 16.39 22.58 -9.76
C GLU A 166 16.78 21.30 -10.49
N VAL A 167 17.32 20.35 -9.75
CA VAL A 167 17.79 19.06 -10.28
C VAL A 167 17.19 17.92 -9.46
N PRO A 168 16.75 16.82 -10.09
CA PRO A 168 16.27 15.64 -9.37
C PRO A 168 17.31 15.10 -8.39
N THR A 169 16.85 14.49 -7.29
CA THR A 169 17.72 13.90 -6.28
C THR A 169 17.13 12.65 -5.66
N VAL A 170 17.96 11.64 -5.47
CA VAL A 170 17.64 10.38 -4.75
C VAL A 170 18.41 10.24 -3.44
N ALA A 171 18.95 11.36 -2.94
CA ALA A 171 19.68 11.40 -1.68
C ALA A 171 18.69 11.49 -0.50
N PRO A 172 18.62 10.49 0.40
CA PRO A 172 17.61 10.46 1.46
C PRO A 172 17.57 11.71 2.35
N GLY A 173 18.74 12.20 2.78
CA GLY A 173 18.85 13.45 3.56
C GLY A 173 18.45 14.73 2.82
N LYS A 174 17.94 14.64 1.57
CA LYS A 174 17.35 15.74 0.79
C LYS A 174 15.84 15.58 0.60
N TYR A 175 15.23 14.53 1.14
CA TYR A 175 13.78 14.37 1.11
C TYR A 175 13.11 15.34 2.09
N PRO A 176 11.88 15.78 1.81
CA PRO A 176 11.19 16.79 2.60
C PRO A 176 10.80 16.31 4.00
N TYR A 177 10.56 15.01 4.18
CA TYR A 177 10.12 14.41 5.45
C TYR A 177 11.18 13.44 5.96
N LYS A 178 11.55 13.56 7.25
CA LYS A 178 12.57 12.70 7.88
C LYS A 178 12.51 12.71 9.40
N HIS A 179 12.90 11.59 9.99
CA HIS A 179 13.19 11.42 11.41
C HIS A 179 14.57 10.77 11.56
N ASP A 180 15.57 11.55 11.94
CA ASP A 180 17.00 11.14 11.93
C ASP A 180 17.45 10.43 13.24
N ASN A 181 16.58 10.28 14.24
CA ASN A 181 16.96 9.60 15.49
C ASN A 181 15.76 8.93 16.17
N LEU A 182 15.44 7.73 15.71
CA LEU A 182 14.35 6.92 16.24
C LEU A 182 14.76 6.04 17.43
N ASN A 183 16.03 6.09 17.86
CA ASN A 183 16.55 5.31 19.00
C ASN A 183 16.20 3.80 18.97
N GLY A 184 16.10 3.20 17.78
CA GLY A 184 15.74 1.78 17.64
C GLY A 184 14.23 1.52 17.77
N ALA A 185 13.38 2.42 17.27
CA ALA A 185 11.94 2.23 17.28
C ALA A 185 11.51 1.06 16.36
N LYS A 186 10.42 0.38 16.73
CA LYS A 186 9.79 -0.62 15.87
C LYS A 186 8.89 -0.02 14.79
N MET A 187 8.38 1.18 15.02
CA MET A 187 7.46 1.85 14.12
C MET A 187 7.80 3.34 14.03
N ASP A 188 7.48 3.92 12.88
CA ASP A 188 7.50 5.36 12.65
C ASP A 188 6.41 5.76 11.66
N GLN A 189 5.93 7.00 11.71
CA GLN A 189 4.80 7.43 10.89
C GLN A 189 4.89 8.88 10.41
N TYR A 190 4.28 9.13 9.26
CA TYR A 190 4.13 10.45 8.66
C TYR A 190 2.67 10.66 8.23
N THR A 191 2.20 11.90 8.36
CA THR A 191 0.96 12.37 7.74
C THR A 191 1.31 13.51 6.79
N ILE A 192 1.01 13.31 5.52
CA ILE A 192 1.31 14.24 4.43
C ILE A 192 0.00 14.82 3.92
N GLU A 193 -0.07 16.13 3.78
CA GLU A 193 -1.25 16.86 3.30
C GLU A 193 -0.93 17.63 2.02
N GLY A 194 -1.98 18.05 1.31
CA GLY A 194 -1.85 18.88 0.11
C GLY A 194 -1.44 18.08 -1.14
N LEU A 195 -1.63 16.76 -1.12
CA LEU A 195 -1.46 15.89 -2.27
C LEU A 195 -2.68 15.98 -3.18
N SER A 196 -2.52 15.59 -4.45
CA SER A 196 -3.63 15.52 -5.40
C SER A 196 -3.29 14.57 -6.54
N GLY A 197 -4.28 13.91 -7.13
CA GLY A 197 -4.06 12.99 -8.26
C GLY A 197 -3.13 11.83 -7.90
N GLU A 198 -2.41 11.33 -8.92
CA GLU A 198 -1.43 10.26 -8.75
C GLU A 198 -0.18 10.76 -8.01
N ILE A 199 0.34 9.93 -7.11
CA ILE A 199 1.54 10.23 -6.33
C ILE A 199 2.65 9.22 -6.62
N TYR A 200 3.87 9.64 -6.36
CA TYR A 200 5.06 8.81 -6.28
C TYR A 200 5.58 8.83 -4.85
N LEU A 201 6.12 7.70 -4.43
CA LEU A 201 6.64 7.44 -3.10
C LEU A 201 8.11 7.04 -3.20
N ILE A 202 8.95 7.64 -2.37
CA ILE A 202 10.27 7.10 -2.03
C ILE A 202 10.33 6.99 -0.51
N ALA A 203 10.40 5.77 -0.02
CA ALA A 203 10.56 5.47 1.39
C ALA A 203 11.93 4.82 1.62
N HIS A 204 12.74 5.47 2.46
CA HIS A 204 14.07 5.02 2.84
C HIS A 204 14.15 4.91 4.36
N SER A 205 14.85 3.90 4.84
CA SER A 205 15.15 3.73 6.26
C SER A 205 16.61 3.34 6.49
N ILE A 206 17.13 3.69 7.67
CA ILE A 206 18.31 3.03 8.23
C ILE A 206 17.78 2.06 9.28
N VAL A 207 18.06 0.76 9.08
CA VAL A 207 17.52 -0.33 9.89
C VAL A 207 18.69 -1.12 10.47
N CYS A 208 18.61 -1.53 11.73
CA CYS A 208 19.63 -2.37 12.36
C CYS A 208 19.01 -3.62 12.93
N GLU A 209 19.83 -4.64 13.15
CA GLU A 209 19.47 -5.74 14.02
C GLU A 209 19.12 -5.20 15.42
N ALA A 210 18.02 -5.68 15.98
CA ALA A 210 17.65 -5.43 17.36
C ALA A 210 18.68 -6.15 18.24
N GLY A 211 19.53 -5.40 18.94
CA GLY A 211 20.41 -5.99 19.95
C GLY A 211 19.56 -6.71 21.01
N GLU A 212 19.90 -7.97 21.27
CA GLU A 212 19.31 -8.77 22.36
C GLU A 212 19.54 -8.16 23.75
#